data_AF-A0A094DMG8-F1
#
_entry.id   AF-A0A094DMG8-F1
#
_cell.length_a   1.000
_cell.length_b   1.000
_cell.length_c   1.000
_cell.angle_alpha   90.00
_cell.angle_beta   90.00
_cell.angle_gamma   90.00
#
_symmetry.space_group_name_H-M   'P 1'
#
loop_
_entity.id
_entity.type
_entity.pdbx_description
1 polymer ?
#
loop_
_entity_poly.entity_id
_entity_poly.type
_entity_poly.pdbx_seq_one_letter_code
_entity_poly.pdbx_strand_id
1 'polypeptide(L)'
;TSPTSSSSIPDDDDHHDDSTRDFGLSSWLPSYHTTPDKVIDPTGGGNAFLGALAVMHARGAGLEEAARWGNVAASLAIEQVGMPVVSVDERGKERWNGVLVGERMKELECRSAGGDEGLATRKERFDAQT
;
A
#
# COMPACT_ATOMS: atom_id res chain seq x y z
N THR A 1 -39.65 37.47 48.21
CA THR A 1 -39.31 36.18 48.87
C THR A 1 -38.98 35.19 47.78
N SER A 2 -37.89 34.45 48.00
CA SER A 2 -37.19 33.58 47.06
C SER A 2 -38.01 32.33 46.63
N PRO A 3 -37.40 31.30 45.99
CA PRO A 3 -37.38 31.06 44.54
C PRO A 3 -37.95 29.66 44.20
N THR A 4 -38.02 29.27 42.92
CA THR A 4 -38.13 27.87 42.42
C THR A 4 -38.28 27.96 40.89
N SER A 5 -37.72 27.13 40.03
CA SER A 5 -36.77 26.04 40.19
C SER A 5 -36.03 25.90 38.86
N SER A 6 -34.74 25.62 38.96
CA SER A 6 -33.82 25.31 37.87
C SER A 6 -34.22 24.02 37.17
N SER A 7 -34.18 24.00 35.84
CA SER A 7 -33.66 22.88 35.05
C SER A 7 -33.55 23.33 33.59
N SER A 8 -32.44 24.00 33.27
CA SER A 8 -31.97 24.09 31.89
C SER A 8 -30.81 23.10 31.80
N ILE A 9 -31.06 22.05 31.06
CA ILE A 9 -30.13 20.99 30.68
C ILE A 9 -28.81 21.63 30.27
N PRO A 10 -27.63 21.16 30.74
CA PRO A 10 -26.38 21.65 30.21
C PRO A 10 -26.36 21.32 28.72
N ASP A 11 -26.26 22.35 27.89
CA ASP A 11 -25.84 22.20 26.51
C ASP A 11 -24.42 21.63 26.59
N ASP A 12 -24.34 20.30 26.63
CA ASP A 12 -23.14 19.56 26.24
C ASP A 12 -22.96 19.89 24.76
N ASP A 13 -22.34 21.06 24.51
CA ASP A 13 -21.58 21.35 23.29
C ASP A 13 -20.41 20.35 23.28
N ASP A 14 -20.77 19.10 23.05
CA ASP A 14 -19.89 18.08 22.54
C ASP A 14 -19.53 18.59 21.14
N HIS A 15 -18.47 19.39 21.10
CA HIS A 15 -17.67 19.58 19.91
C HIS A 15 -17.14 18.19 19.54
N HIS A 16 -18.03 17.39 18.95
CA HIS A 16 -17.67 16.41 17.96
C HIS A 16 -16.92 17.22 16.90
N ASP A 17 -15.60 17.27 17.07
CA ASP A 17 -14.66 17.30 15.97
C ASP A 17 -14.93 16.04 15.15
N ASP A 18 -16.09 16.06 14.47
CA ASP A 18 -16.32 15.33 13.25
C ASP A 18 -15.50 16.05 12.19
N SER A 19 -14.18 16.01 12.37
CA SER A 19 -13.31 15.79 11.25
C SER A 19 -13.78 14.47 10.66
N THR A 20 -14.82 14.56 9.82
CA THR A 20 -15.02 13.68 8.70
C THR A 20 -13.68 13.71 8.01
N ARG A 21 -12.81 12.80 8.43
CA ARG A 21 -11.54 12.56 7.79
C ARG A 21 -11.98 12.13 6.41
N ASP A 22 -11.89 13.07 5.47
CA ASP A 22 -11.98 12.80 4.05
C ASP A 22 -10.78 11.90 3.74
N PHE A 23 -10.97 10.61 4.03
CA PHE A 23 -10.08 9.52 3.65
C PHE A 23 -10.21 9.23 2.14
N GLY A 24 -11.12 9.93 1.46
CA GLY A 24 -11.34 9.88 0.02
C GLY A 24 -10.70 11.06 -0.69
N LEU A 25 -10.23 10.82 -1.91
CA LEU A 25 -9.67 11.84 -2.79
C LEU A 25 -10.60 13.06 -2.86
N SER A 26 -10.05 14.27 -2.72
CA SER A 26 -10.83 15.52 -2.75
C SER A 26 -11.59 15.75 -4.07
N SER A 27 -11.31 14.92 -5.08
CA SER A 27 -11.96 14.91 -6.38
C SER A 27 -11.86 13.55 -7.08
N TRP A 28 -12.81 13.29 -7.99
CA TRP A 28 -12.75 12.15 -8.90
C TRP A 28 -11.64 12.34 -9.93
N LEU A 29 -10.74 11.36 -10.07
CA LEU A 29 -9.70 11.40 -11.08
C LEU A 29 -10.26 10.92 -12.44
N PRO A 30 -10.05 11.67 -13.54
CA PRO A 30 -10.48 11.22 -14.85
C PRO A 30 -9.68 10.00 -15.32
N SER A 31 -10.25 9.20 -16.22
CA SER A 31 -9.52 8.10 -16.85
C SER A 31 -8.40 8.65 -17.73
N TYR A 32 -7.25 7.95 -17.78
CA TYR A 32 -6.17 8.31 -18.69
C TYR A 32 -6.59 8.11 -20.16
N HIS A 33 -7.12 6.93 -20.46
CA HIS A 33 -7.66 6.62 -21.79
C HIS A 33 -9.07 7.19 -21.90
N THR A 34 -9.30 8.02 -22.92
CA THR A 34 -10.62 8.59 -23.25
C THR A 34 -11.28 7.88 -24.43
N THR A 35 -10.51 7.10 -25.19
CA THR A 35 -10.96 6.20 -26.25
C THR A 35 -10.33 4.81 -26.05
N PRO A 36 -10.94 3.75 -26.57
CA PRO A 36 -10.44 2.39 -26.37
C PRO A 36 -9.28 2.01 -27.31
N ASP A 37 -8.87 2.87 -28.24
CA ASP A 37 -7.99 2.53 -29.37
C ASP A 37 -6.61 1.99 -28.95
N LYS A 38 -6.13 2.41 -27.78
CA LYS A 38 -4.85 1.99 -27.20
C LYS A 38 -4.98 0.96 -26.10
N VAL A 39 -6.19 0.61 -25.70
CA VAL A 39 -6.40 -0.41 -24.66
C VAL A 39 -6.29 -1.78 -25.34
N ILE A 40 -5.06 -2.32 -25.36
CA ILE A 40 -4.73 -3.60 -25.99
C ILE A 40 -5.08 -4.77 -25.07
N ASP A 41 -4.81 -4.65 -23.77
CA ASP A 41 -5.14 -5.66 -22.76
C ASP A 41 -5.33 -5.01 -21.39
N PRO A 42 -6.54 -4.90 -20.83
CA PRO A 42 -6.78 -4.25 -19.54
C PRO A 42 -6.10 -4.93 -18.32
N THR A 43 -5.45 -6.07 -18.53
CA THR A 43 -4.80 -6.86 -17.48
C THR A 43 -3.55 -6.17 -16.93
N GLY A 44 -3.28 -6.38 -15.63
CA GLY A 44 -2.13 -5.76 -14.96
C GLY A 44 -2.33 -4.29 -14.64
N GLY A 45 -3.35 -3.65 -15.23
CA GLY A 45 -3.71 -2.25 -14.97
C GLY A 45 -3.88 -1.94 -13.48
N GLY A 46 -4.71 -2.73 -12.78
CA GLY A 46 -4.94 -2.54 -11.34
C GLY A 46 -3.73 -2.86 -10.44
N ASN A 47 -2.85 -3.80 -10.83
CA ASN A 47 -1.64 -4.12 -10.06
C ASN A 47 -0.53 -3.12 -10.30
N ALA A 48 -0.42 -2.61 -11.54
CA ALA A 48 0.42 -1.47 -11.85
C ALA A 48 -0.11 -0.22 -11.13
N PHE A 49 -1.43 -0.06 -11.06
CA PHE A 49 -2.06 0.99 -10.26
C PHE A 49 -1.68 0.87 -8.79
N LEU A 50 -1.94 -0.26 -8.14
CA LEU A 50 -1.66 -0.46 -6.72
C LEU A 50 -0.17 -0.49 -6.42
N GLY A 51 0.67 -1.03 -7.31
CA GLY A 51 2.12 -0.98 -7.18
C GLY A 51 2.62 0.45 -7.23
N ALA A 52 2.17 1.25 -8.20
CA ALA A 52 2.53 2.66 -8.29
C ALA A 52 1.92 3.48 -7.15
N LEU A 53 0.68 3.22 -6.75
CA LEU A 53 0.01 3.88 -5.64
C LEU A 53 0.72 3.56 -4.32
N ALA A 54 0.97 2.29 -4.01
CA ALA A 54 1.68 1.88 -2.80
C ALA A 54 3.10 2.44 -2.77
N VAL A 55 3.81 2.43 -3.89
CA VAL A 55 5.15 3.03 -4.00
C VAL A 55 5.10 4.56 -3.83
N MET A 56 4.14 5.25 -4.45
CA MET A 56 4.02 6.70 -4.37
C MET A 56 3.48 7.18 -3.03
N HIS A 57 2.56 6.44 -2.43
CA HIS A 57 2.04 6.73 -1.11
C HIS A 57 3.06 6.44 -0.01
N ALA A 58 3.80 5.34 -0.12
CA ALA A 58 4.96 5.08 0.74
C ALA A 58 6.06 6.17 0.58
N ARG A 59 6.01 6.98 -0.49
CA ARG A 59 6.88 8.15 -0.72
C ARG A 59 6.33 9.48 -0.18
N GLY A 60 5.21 9.45 0.54
CA GLY A 60 4.62 10.65 1.15
C GLY A 60 3.77 11.49 0.19
N ALA A 61 3.54 10.99 -1.03
CA ALA A 61 2.52 11.59 -1.87
C ALA A 61 1.17 11.50 -1.16
N GLY A 62 0.43 12.60 -1.19
CA GLY A 62 -0.98 12.58 -0.86
C GLY A 62 -1.68 11.52 -1.70
N LEU A 63 -2.71 10.89 -1.15
CA LEU A 63 -3.40 9.77 -1.80
C LEU A 63 -3.86 10.11 -3.22
N GLU A 64 -4.26 11.36 -3.45
CA GLU A 64 -4.70 11.86 -4.76
C GLU A 64 -3.58 11.91 -5.79
N GLU A 65 -2.41 12.39 -5.38
CA GLU A 65 -1.24 12.37 -6.22
C GLU A 65 -0.81 10.92 -6.50
N ALA A 66 -0.73 10.06 -5.48
CA ALA A 66 -0.41 8.64 -5.65
C ALA A 66 -1.40 7.91 -6.58
N ALA A 67 -2.68 8.28 -6.53
CA ALA A 67 -3.72 7.72 -7.38
C ALA A 67 -3.59 8.20 -8.84
N ARG A 68 -3.15 9.44 -9.09
CA ARG A 68 -2.78 9.88 -10.46
C ARG A 68 -1.66 9.02 -11.05
N TRP A 69 -0.65 8.70 -10.24
CA TRP A 69 0.44 7.83 -10.66
C TRP A 69 -0.02 6.39 -10.92
N GLY A 70 -0.89 5.86 -10.06
CA GLY A 70 -1.53 4.58 -10.30
C GLY A 70 -2.28 4.56 -11.64
N ASN A 71 -2.99 5.65 -11.96
CA ASN A 71 -3.78 5.76 -13.18
C ASN A 71 -2.89 5.71 -14.45
N VAL A 72 -1.73 6.37 -14.40
CA VAL A 72 -0.72 6.30 -15.48
C VAL A 72 -0.07 4.91 -15.55
N ALA A 73 0.27 4.29 -14.43
CA ALA A 73 0.84 2.93 -14.44
C ALA A 73 -0.14 1.89 -14.99
N ALA A 74 -1.43 2.07 -14.68
CA ALA A 74 -2.50 1.26 -15.24
C ALA A 74 -2.61 1.46 -16.75
N SER A 75 -2.61 2.71 -17.22
CA SER A 75 -2.77 2.99 -18.64
C SER A 75 -1.67 2.36 -19.50
N LEU A 76 -0.44 2.33 -18.99
CA LEU A 76 0.71 1.71 -19.66
C LEU A 76 0.66 0.19 -19.62
N ALA A 77 0.28 -0.40 -18.48
CA ALA A 77 0.13 -1.84 -18.38
C ALA A 77 -0.92 -2.37 -19.37
N ILE A 78 -1.93 -1.55 -19.68
CA ILE A 78 -3.03 -1.97 -20.55
C ILE A 78 -2.84 -1.70 -22.04
N GLU A 79 -1.77 -1.01 -22.41
CA GLU A 79 -1.39 -0.75 -23.80
C GLU A 79 -0.67 -1.92 -24.47
N GLN A 80 -0.42 -3.02 -23.76
CA GLN A 80 0.25 -4.21 -24.28
C GLN A 80 -0.29 -5.47 -23.64
N VAL A 81 -0.16 -6.61 -24.33
CA VAL A 81 -0.52 -7.91 -23.77
C VAL A 81 0.57 -8.36 -22.78
N GLY A 82 0.25 -8.37 -21.49
CA GLY A 82 0.99 -9.10 -20.47
C GLY A 82 2.17 -8.41 -19.75
N MET A 83 2.50 -9.00 -18.59
CA MET A 83 3.45 -8.61 -17.52
C MET A 83 4.82 -9.30 -17.76
N PRO A 84 5.80 -9.33 -16.82
CA PRO A 84 7.14 -9.88 -17.03
C PRO A 84 7.14 -11.19 -17.81
N VAL A 85 8.18 -11.40 -18.62
CA VAL A 85 8.32 -12.62 -19.43
C VAL A 85 8.70 -13.76 -18.50
N VAL A 86 7.70 -14.32 -17.85
CA VAL A 86 7.92 -15.47 -16.98
C VAL A 86 8.22 -16.67 -17.86
N SER A 87 9.46 -17.13 -17.80
CA SER A 87 9.93 -18.38 -18.37
C SER A 87 10.14 -19.40 -17.25
N VAL A 88 10.40 -20.66 -17.59
CA VAL A 88 10.65 -21.75 -16.64
C VAL A 88 11.76 -22.61 -17.23
N ASP A 89 12.70 -23.05 -16.39
CA ASP A 89 13.80 -23.90 -16.84
C ASP A 89 13.47 -25.40 -16.86
N GLU A 90 14.40 -26.23 -17.36
CA GLU A 90 14.28 -27.70 -17.52
C GLU A 90 14.00 -28.45 -16.22
N ARG A 91 14.20 -27.81 -15.06
CA ARG A 91 14.06 -28.40 -13.73
C ARG A 91 12.80 -27.91 -13.00
N GLY A 92 11.99 -27.10 -13.67
CA GLY A 92 10.71 -26.63 -13.16
C GLY A 92 10.81 -25.39 -12.26
N LYS A 93 11.83 -24.56 -12.42
CA LYS A 93 12.05 -23.36 -11.59
C LYS A 93 11.50 -22.10 -12.29
N GLU A 94 10.52 -21.45 -11.64
CA GLU A 94 9.85 -20.25 -12.18
C GLU A 94 10.82 -19.11 -12.29
N ARG A 95 10.83 -18.54 -13.49
CA ARG A 95 11.88 -17.69 -13.94
C ARG A 95 11.25 -16.42 -14.50
N TRP A 96 11.02 -15.45 -13.65
CA TRP A 96 10.56 -14.13 -14.10
C TRP A 96 11.70 -13.51 -14.91
N ASN A 97 11.55 -13.50 -16.23
CA ASN A 97 12.59 -13.23 -17.21
C ASN A 97 13.78 -14.18 -17.11
N GLY A 98 13.54 -15.47 -16.94
CA GLY A 98 14.68 -16.37 -16.76
C GLY A 98 15.22 -16.37 -15.33
N VAL A 99 14.54 -15.82 -14.31
CA VAL A 99 15.12 -15.73 -12.94
C VAL A 99 14.20 -16.23 -11.83
N LEU A 100 14.78 -17.06 -10.97
CA LEU A 100 14.13 -17.58 -9.78
C LEU A 100 13.84 -16.50 -8.76
N VAL A 101 12.56 -16.27 -8.50
CA VAL A 101 12.08 -15.31 -7.49
C VAL A 101 12.70 -15.62 -6.14
N GLY A 102 12.75 -16.89 -5.74
CA GLY A 102 13.33 -17.31 -4.47
C GLY A 102 14.82 -17.09 -4.36
N GLU A 103 15.57 -17.15 -5.46
CA GLU A 103 16.98 -16.75 -5.46
C GLU A 103 17.08 -15.24 -5.25
N ARG A 104 16.24 -14.49 -5.97
CA ARG A 104 16.13 -13.04 -5.84
C ARG A 104 15.67 -12.60 -4.44
N MET A 105 14.85 -13.39 -3.76
CA MET A 105 14.36 -13.12 -2.39
C MET A 105 15.33 -13.61 -1.32
N LYS A 106 16.00 -14.77 -1.48
CA LYS A 106 17.03 -15.20 -0.52
C LYS A 106 18.23 -14.27 -0.54
N GLU A 107 18.62 -13.82 -1.72
CA GLU A 107 19.55 -12.69 -1.79
C GLU A 107 19.02 -11.47 -1.04
N LEU A 108 17.72 -11.16 -1.16
CA LEU A 108 17.09 -10.02 -0.49
C LEU A 108 17.15 -10.17 1.04
N GLU A 109 16.83 -11.34 1.57
CA GLU A 109 16.67 -11.60 3.01
C GLU A 109 17.99 -11.89 3.73
N CYS A 110 18.89 -12.71 3.15
CA CYS A 110 20.19 -13.00 3.77
C CYS A 110 21.02 -11.73 3.96
N ARG A 111 20.83 -10.74 3.08
CA ARG A 111 21.42 -9.41 3.25
C ARG A 111 20.82 -8.62 4.41
N SER A 112 19.57 -8.85 4.80
CA SER A 112 18.89 -8.12 5.88
C SER A 112 19.19 -8.63 7.30
N ALA A 113 19.85 -9.79 7.46
CA ALA A 113 19.87 -10.54 8.72
C ALA A 113 21.16 -10.48 9.58
N GLY A 114 22.32 -10.02 9.07
CA GLY A 114 23.60 -10.06 9.81
C GLY A 114 23.75 -9.12 11.02
N GLY A 115 22.69 -8.49 11.52
CA GLY A 115 22.72 -7.48 12.60
C GLY A 115 22.10 -7.90 13.95
N ASP A 116 21.43 -9.05 14.01
CA ASP A 116 20.55 -9.40 15.14
C ASP A 116 21.18 -10.34 16.20
N GLU A 117 22.47 -10.69 16.04
CA GLU A 117 23.17 -11.55 17.01
C GLU A 117 23.44 -10.87 18.37
N GLY A 118 23.25 -9.55 18.49
CA GLY A 118 23.50 -8.80 19.73
C GLY A 118 22.36 -8.80 20.76
N LEU A 119 21.13 -9.19 20.39
CA LEU A 119 19.95 -8.99 21.24
C LEU A 119 19.54 -10.26 22.01
N ALA A 120 19.88 -11.45 21.49
CA ALA A 120 19.51 -12.74 22.08
C ALA A 120 20.16 -13.02 23.46
N THR A 121 21.36 -12.50 23.72
CA THR A 121 22.10 -12.73 24.98
C THR A 121 21.50 -12.01 26.21
N ARG A 122 20.49 -11.14 26.03
CA ARG A 122 19.87 -10.41 27.15
C ARG A 122 18.70 -11.16 27.79
N LYS A 123 18.02 -12.04 27.04
CA LYS A 123 16.79 -12.71 27.52
C LYS A 123 17.07 -13.95 28.38
N GLU A 124 18.22 -14.61 28.20
CA GLU A 124 18.59 -15.82 28.95
C GLU A 124 18.80 -15.60 30.47
N ARG A 125 18.98 -14.34 30.93
CA ARG A 125 19.16 -14.04 32.35
C ARG A 125 17.89 -13.89 33.16
N PHE A 126 16.72 -13.71 32.53
CA PHE A 126 15.53 -13.31 33.27
C PHE A 126 14.64 -14.49 33.68
N ASP A 127 14.61 -15.57 32.89
CA ASP A 127 13.58 -16.60 33.03
C ASP A 127 14.09 -17.86 33.78
N ALA A 128 15.39 -17.96 34.08
CA ALA A 128 16.02 -19.10 34.77
C ALA A 128 15.85 -19.10 36.32
N GLN A 129 15.02 -18.22 36.88
CA GLN A 129 14.91 -18.00 38.33
C GLN A 129 13.46 -18.10 38.86
N THR A 130 12.58 -18.91 38.25
CA THR A 130 11.29 -19.30 38.85
C THR A 130 11.24 -20.80 39.10
#